data_AF-A0A356X4T4-F1
#
_entry.id   AF-A0A356X4T4-F1
#
_cell.length_a   1.000
_cell.length_b   1.000
_cell.length_c   1.000
_cell.angle_alpha   90.00
_cell.angle_beta   90.00
_cell.angle_gamma   90.00
#
_symmetry.space_group_name_H-M   'P 1'
#
loop_
_entity.id
_entity.type
_entity.pdbx_description
1 polymer ?
#
loop_
_entity_poly.entity_id
_entity_poly.type
_entity_poly.pdbx_seq_one_letter_code
_entity_poly.pdbx_strand_id
1 'polypeptide(L)' 'MEHFYTIQGEGAHTGRSSYFIRTAGCDVNCWWCDVKD' A
#
# COMPACT_ATOMS: atom_id res chain seq x y z
N MET A 1 10.11 -0.88 -0.45
CA MET A 1 9.92 -0.47 0.96
C MET A 1 9.80 1.03 1.03
N GLU A 2 8.74 1.54 1.66
CA GLU A 2 8.46 2.97 1.74
C GLU A 2 7.63 3.30 2.98
N HIS A 3 7.70 4.54 3.45
CA HIS A 3 6.85 5.06 4.52
C HIS A 3 6.56 6.54 4.28
N PHE A 4 5.29 6.95 4.42
CA PHE A 4 4.86 8.32 4.16
C PHE A 4 3.47 8.60 4.75
N TYR A 5 3.19 9.88 5.00
CA TYR A 5 1.88 10.35 5.42
C TYR A 5 1.04 10.79 4.22
N THR A 6 -0.18 10.28 4.10
CA THR A 6 -1.10 10.63 2.99
C THR A 6 -2.57 10.38 3.40
N ILE A 7 -3.47 10.30 2.42
CA ILE A 7 -4.88 9.93 2.56
C ILE A 7 -5.10 8.48 2.10
N GLN A 8 -5.89 7.70 2.84
CA GLN A 8 -6.32 6.36 2.42
C GLN A 8 -7.21 6.45 1.17
N GLY A 9 -6.86 5.72 0.11
CA GLY A 9 -7.55 5.73 -1.17
C GLY A 9 -8.71 4.73 -1.27
N GLU A 10 -8.74 3.70 -0.42
CA GLU A 10 -9.64 2.55 -0.62
C GLU A 10 -10.45 2.14 0.63
N GLY A 11 -11.57 1.46 0.38
CA GLY A 11 -12.43 0.84 1.38
C GLY A 11 -13.23 1.82 2.26
N ALA A 12 -13.64 1.36 3.44
CA ALA A 12 -14.46 2.14 4.36
C ALA A 12 -13.75 3.38 4.96
N HIS A 13 -12.43 3.46 4.80
CA HIS A 13 -11.59 4.53 5.31
C HIS A 13 -11.12 5.51 4.22
N THR A 14 -11.61 5.37 2.98
CA THR A 14 -11.28 6.30 1.89
C THR A 14 -11.49 7.75 2.33
N GLY A 15 -10.51 8.60 2.04
CA GLY A 15 -10.55 10.03 2.36
C GLY A 15 -10.01 10.39 3.74
N ARG A 16 -9.66 9.42 4.59
CA ARG A 16 -9.07 9.67 5.92
C ARG A 16 -7.56 9.80 5.84
N SER A 17 -6.98 10.70 6.63
CA SER A 17 -5.53 10.78 6.74
C SER A 17 -4.95 9.56 7.44
N SER A 18 -3.79 9.09 6.97
CA SER A 18 -3.17 7.85 7.41
C SER A 18 -1.66 7.88 7.13
N TYR A 19 -0.90 7.28 8.03
CA TYR A 19 0.52 7.02 7.82
C TYR A 19 0.69 5.60 7.28
N PHE A 20 1.27 5.47 6.09
CA PHE A 20 1.49 4.19 5.44
C PHE A 20 2.90 3.68 5.70
N ILE A 21 3.00 2.38 5.96
CA ILE A 21 4.27 1.65 6.05
C ILE A 21 4.14 0.45 5.11
N ARG A 22 4.91 0.44 4.01
CA ARG A 22 4.99 -0.69 3.07
C ARG A 22 6.28 -1.46 3.29
N THR A 23 6.14 -2.70 3.73
CA THR A 23 7.26 -3.64 3.88
C THR A 23 7.80 -4.10 2.53
N ALA A 24 9.01 -4.65 2.50
CA ALA A 24 9.58 -5.27 1.31
C ALA A 24 9.20 -6.76 1.23
N GLY A 25 9.11 -7.27 -0.01
CA GLY A 25 8.97 -8.70 -0.29
C GLY A 25 7.54 -9.24 -0.18
N CYS A 26 7.20 -10.13 -1.11
CA CYS A 26 5.97 -10.93 -1.14
C CYS A 26 6.23 -12.18 -1.98
N ASP A 27 5.87 -13.37 -1.50
CA ASP A 27 6.14 -14.66 -2.15
C ASP A 27 4.98 -15.18 -3.02
N VAL A 28 3.85 -14.47 -3.06
CA VAL A 28 2.66 -14.87 -3.84
C VAL A 28 2.87 -14.69 -5.35
N ASN A 29 3.71 -13.74 -5.76
CA ASN A 29 4.06 -13.46 -7.16
C ASN A 29 2.85 -13.22 -8.09
N CYS A 30 1.88 -12.41 -7.65
CA CYS A 30 0.70 -12.07 -8.45
C CYS A 30 1.09 -11.29 -9.73
N TRP A 31 0.70 -11.80 -10.90
CA TRP A 31 0.97 -11.14 -12.19
C TRP A 31 0.28 -9.78 -12.35
N TRP A 32 -0.87 -9.60 -11.67
CA TRP A 32 -1.67 -8.37 -11.67
C TRP A 32 -1.36 -7.41 -10.51
N CYS A 33 -0.36 -7.69 -9.67
CA CYS A 33 0.01 -6.75 -8.61
C CYS A 33 0.52 -5.43 -9.19
N ASP A 34 -0.05 -4.31 -8.73
CA ASP A 34 0.28 -2.96 -9.21
C ASP A 34 1.69 -2.48 -8.76
N VAL A 35 2.31 -3.18 -7.80
CA VAL A 35 3.69 -2.96 -7.35
C VAL A 35 4.44 -4.29 -7.35
N LYS A 36 5.64 -4.33 -7.96
CA LYS A 36 6.44 -5.56 -8.11
C LYS A 36 7.67 -5.66 -7.21
N ASP A 37 8.03 -4.56 -6.54
CA ASP A 37 9.27 -4.40 -5.78
C ASP A 37 9.08 -4.56 -4.26
#